data_AF-A0A3C1PVR4-F1
#
_entry.id   AF-A0A3C1PVR4-F1
#
_cell.length_a   1.000
_cell.length_b   1.000
_cell.length_c   1.000
_cell.angle_alpha   90.00
_cell.angle_beta   90.00
_cell.angle_gamma   90.00
#
_symmetry.space_group_name_H-M   'P 1'
#
loop_
_entity.id
_entity.type
_entity.pdbx_description
1 polymer ?
#
loop_
_entity_poly.entity_id
_entity_poly.type
_entity_poly.pdbx_seq_one_letter_code
_entity_poly.pdbx_strand_id
1 'polypeptide(L)'
;WAFDFAMSGLFFPLVLGIWWKRANRQGAIAGMVLGFAAGTWYLYQVYFNGMTPWMGIDHLRFGIIGASVSLISMIVVSLATEEPDAETQAMVDATRDPSGEEVLSATH
;
A
#
# COMPACT_ATOMS: atom_id res chain seq x y z
N TRP A 1 1.47 -6.38 15.90
CA TRP A 1 2.64 -6.76 15.08
C TRP A 1 2.21 -7.23 13.70
N ALA A 2 1.45 -8.32 13.55
CA ALA A 2 1.00 -8.78 12.22
C ALA A 2 0.23 -7.70 11.44
N PHE A 3 -0.70 -7.01 12.10
CA PHE A 3 -1.43 -5.89 11.51
C PHE A 3 -0.51 -4.73 11.11
N ASP A 4 0.47 -4.38 11.95
CA ASP A 4 1.44 -3.31 11.67
C ASP A 4 2.33 -3.63 10.47
N PHE A 5 2.72 -4.89 10.31
CA PHE A 5 3.44 -5.37 9.13
C PHE A 5 2.59 -5.30 7.87
N ALA A 6 1.33 -5.72 7.95
CA ALA A 6 0.39 -5.59 6.83
C ALA A 6 0.17 -4.12 6.46
N MET A 7 -0.01 -3.24 7.44
CA MET A 7 -0.17 -1.81 7.23
C MET A 7 1.09 -1.17 6.64
N SER A 8 2.27 -1.63 7.08
CA SER A 8 3.55 -1.11 6.62
C SER A 8 3.83 -1.36 5.15
N GLY A 9 3.37 -2.47 4.58
CA GLY A 9 3.70 -2.84 3.19
C GLY A 9 2.52 -2.86 2.23
N LEU A 10 1.34 -3.28 2.68
CA LEU A 10 0.25 -3.66 1.77
C LEU A 10 -0.85 -2.60 1.67
N PHE A 11 -1.11 -1.86 2.76
CA PHE A 11 -2.27 -0.98 2.84
C PHE A 11 -2.29 0.08 1.73
N PHE A 12 -1.25 0.91 1.62
CA PHE A 12 -1.22 1.99 0.63
C PHE A 12 -1.14 1.52 -0.83
N PRO A 13 -0.33 0.51 -1.17
CA PRO A 13 -0.36 -0.06 -2.52
C PRO A 13 -1.74 -0.58 -2.93
N LEU A 14 -2.50 -1.22 -2.02
CA LEU A 14 -3.85 -1.71 -2.31
C LEU A 14 -4.85 -0.57 -2.46
N VAL A 15 -4.87 0.38 -1.52
CA VAL A 15 -5.78 1.53 -1.55
C VAL A 15 -5.56 2.37 -2.81
N LEU A 16 -4.29 2.66 -3.15
CA LEU A 16 -3.96 3.44 -4.33
C LEU A 16 -4.19 2.64 -5.62
N GLY A 17 -4.02 1.32 -5.62
CA GLY A 17 -4.35 0.47 -6.76
C GLY A 17 -5.82 0.58 -7.19
N ILE A 18 -6.74 0.75 -6.23
CA ILE A 18 -8.18 0.87 -6.53
C ILE A 18 -8.53 2.30 -6.98
N TRP A 19 -8.05 3.33 -6.27
CA TRP A 19 -8.54 4.71 -6.46
C TRP A 19 -7.61 5.64 -7.23
N TRP A 20 -6.36 5.27 -7.48
CA TRP A 20 -5.41 6.12 -8.20
C TRP A 20 -5.06 5.56 -9.58
N LYS A 21 -5.50 6.25 -10.65
CA LYS A 21 -5.31 5.78 -12.04
C LYS A 21 -3.84 5.67 -12.48
N ARG A 22 -2.93 6.38 -11.79
CA ARG A 22 -1.49 6.33 -12.07
C ARG A 22 -0.74 5.26 -11.26
N ALA A 23 -1.45 4.52 -10.40
CA ALA A 23 -0.84 3.43 -9.65
C ALA A 23 -0.35 2.34 -10.62
N ASN A 24 0.94 2.05 -10.59
CA ASN A 24 1.57 1.04 -11.44
C ASN A 24 2.26 -0.06 -10.63
N ARG A 25 2.57 -1.17 -11.31
CA ARG A 25 3.17 -2.36 -10.68
C ARG A 25 4.51 -2.06 -9.98
N GLN A 26 5.34 -1.21 -10.58
CA GLN A 26 6.65 -0.87 -10.02
C GLN A 26 6.52 -0.09 -8.73
N GLY A 27 5.62 0.90 -8.69
CA GLY A 27 5.29 1.62 -7.46
C GLY A 27 4.73 0.70 -6.40
N ALA A 28 3.83 -0.22 -6.75
CA ALA A 28 3.23 -1.14 -5.78
C ALA A 28 4.29 -2.03 -5.13
N ILE A 29 5.20 -2.60 -5.94
CA ILE A 29 6.31 -3.43 -5.43
C ILE A 29 7.25 -2.59 -4.55
N ALA A 30 7.61 -1.38 -4.97
CA ALA A 30 8.45 -0.49 -4.18
C ALA A 30 7.78 -0.10 -2.85
N GLY A 31 6.48 0.16 -2.87
CA GLY A 31 5.62 0.37 -1.71
C GLY A 31 5.68 -0.78 -0.71
N MET A 32 5.50 -2.00 -1.20
CA MET A 32 5.51 -3.22 -0.38
C MET A 32 6.87 -3.49 0.23
N VAL A 33 7.94 -3.44 -0.57
CA VAL A 33 9.30 -3.78 -0.12
C VAL A 33 9.84 -2.72 0.83
N LEU A 34 9.79 -1.44 0.46
CA LEU A 34 10.36 -0.36 1.26
C LEU A 34 9.56 -0.14 2.55
N GLY A 35 8.23 -0.24 2.47
CA GLY A 35 7.37 -0.14 3.64
C GLY A 35 7.61 -1.25 4.66
N PHE A 36 7.69 -2.51 4.20
CA PHE A 36 8.00 -3.65 5.07
C PHE A 36 9.42 -3.57 5.66
N ALA A 37 10.42 -3.19 4.85
CA ALA A 37 11.79 -3.02 5.30
C ALA A 37 11.91 -1.91 6.37
N ALA A 38 11.29 -0.75 6.14
CA ALA A 38 11.28 0.35 7.09
C ALA A 38 10.56 0.00 8.40
N GLY A 39 9.39 -0.65 8.31
CA GLY A 39 8.65 -1.12 9.49
C GLY A 39 9.46 -2.13 10.32
N THR A 40 10.08 -3.12 9.66
CA THR A 40 10.94 -4.13 10.31
C THR A 40 12.16 -3.48 10.96
N TRP A 41 12.82 -2.56 10.25
CA TRP A 41 13.97 -1.82 10.75
C TRP A 41 13.61 -1.00 12.00
N TYR A 42 12.51 -0.25 11.96
CA TYR A 42 12.08 0.56 13.10
C TYR A 42 11.71 -0.30 14.31
N LEU A 43 10.97 -1.40 14.09
CA LEU A 43 10.66 -2.36 15.15
C LEU A 43 11.94 -2.91 15.78
N TYR A 44 12.93 -3.27 14.95
CA TYR A 44 14.21 -3.77 15.44
C TYR A 44 14.92 -2.74 16.33
N GLN A 45 14.96 -1.49 15.88
CA GLN A 45 15.62 -0.42 16.62
C GLN A 45 14.95 -0.12 17.97
N VAL A 46 13.61 -0.03 18.00
CA VAL A 46 12.89 0.31 19.23
C VAL A 46 12.83 -0.86 20.21
N TYR A 47 12.62 -2.09 19.72
CA TYR A 47 12.41 -3.25 20.58
C TYR A 47 13.73 -3.93 21.01
N PHE A 48 14.68 -4.13 20.09
CA PHE A 48 15.91 -4.87 20.37
C PHE A 48 17.11 -3.97 20.66
N ASN A 49 17.23 -2.84 19.97
CA ASN A 49 18.38 -1.93 20.13
C ASN A 49 18.15 -0.85 21.21
N GLY A 50 16.97 -0.80 21.83
CA GLY A 50 16.64 0.16 22.89
C GLY A 50 16.57 1.62 22.43
N MET A 51 16.37 1.87 21.12
CA MET A 51 16.23 3.21 20.58
C MET A 51 15.01 3.90 21.20
N THR A 52 15.17 5.15 21.61
CA THR A 52 14.04 5.96 22.11
C THR A 52 12.97 6.09 21.02
N PRO A 53 11.72 5.70 21.29
CA PRO A 53 10.61 5.82 20.34
C PRO A 53 10.50 7.22 19.76
N TRP A 54 10.54 7.34 18.43
CA TRP A 54 10.33 8.62 17.76
C TRP A 54 8.87 9.04 17.94
N MET A 55 8.64 10.26 18.42
CA MET A 55 7.30 10.81 18.64
C MET A 55 6.41 9.94 19.56
N GLY A 56 7.00 9.09 20.40
CA GLY A 56 6.27 8.13 21.24
C GLY A 56 5.70 6.93 20.49
N ILE A 57 6.13 6.68 19.25
CA ILE A 57 5.73 5.52 18.45
C ILE A 57 6.52 4.30 18.93
N ASP A 58 5.91 3.54 19.83
CA ASP A 58 6.44 2.32 20.40
C ASP A 58 6.45 1.14 19.40
N HIS A 59 6.93 -0.01 19.87
CA HIS A 59 6.98 -1.25 19.11
C HIS A 59 5.59 -1.84 18.78
N LEU A 60 4.49 -1.28 19.31
CA LEU A 60 3.13 -1.66 18.93
C LEU A 60 2.62 -0.80 17.76
N ARG A 61 3.11 0.44 17.61
CA ARG A 61 2.63 1.42 16.63
C ARG A 61 3.61 1.67 15.48
N PHE A 62 4.69 0.90 15.38
CA PHE A 62 5.71 1.05 14.34
C PHE A 62 5.16 1.03 12.92
N GLY A 63 3.99 0.39 12.71
CA GLY A 63 3.34 0.31 11.41
C GLY A 63 3.11 1.66 10.75
N ILE A 64 2.95 2.73 11.53
CA ILE A 64 2.78 4.11 11.03
C ILE A 64 4.02 4.56 10.23
N ILE A 65 5.22 4.22 10.70
CA ILE A 65 6.47 4.57 10.02
C ILE A 65 6.59 3.80 8.70
N GLY A 66 6.38 2.48 8.75
CA GLY A 66 6.42 1.63 7.55
C GLY A 66 5.38 2.07 6.52
N ALA A 67 4.15 2.36 6.96
CA ALA A 67 3.07 2.76 6.08
C ALA A 67 3.36 4.13 5.42
N SER A 68 3.94 5.07 6.17
CA SER A 68 4.37 6.37 5.62
C SER A 68 5.42 6.20 4.53
N VAL A 69 6.42 5.33 4.75
CA VAL A 69 7.45 5.02 3.75
C VAL A 69 6.83 4.33 2.53
N SER A 70 5.90 3.40 2.74
CA SER A 70 5.18 2.70 1.66
C SER A 70 4.38 3.65 0.78
N LEU A 71 3.66 4.61 1.39
CA LEU A 71 2.91 5.63 0.66
C LEU A 71 3.85 6.48 -0.20
N ILE A 72 4.93 6.98 0.41
CA ILE A 72 5.89 7.85 -0.29
C ILE A 72 6.55 7.09 -1.44
N SER A 73 7.02 5.86 -1.21
CA SER A 73 7.68 5.09 -2.26
C SER A 73 6.72 4.69 -3.38
N MET A 74 5.48 4.31 -3.04
CA MET A 74 4.43 4.05 -4.03
C MET A 74 4.22 5.27 -4.94
N ILE A 75 4.04 6.46 -4.35
CA ILE A 75 3.82 7.68 -5.13
C ILE A 75 5.05 8.00 -5.97
N VAL A 76 6.23 8.12 -5.35
CA VAL A 76 7.45 8.55 -6.04
C VAL A 76 7.79 7.62 -7.19
N VAL A 77 7.73 6.30 -6.97
CA VAL A 77 8.08 5.32 -8.01
C VAL A 77 7.01 5.26 -9.09
N SER A 78 5.72 5.31 -8.76
CA SER A 78 4.67 5.40 -9.78
C SER A 78 4.73 6.69 -10.61
N LEU A 79 5.22 7.79 -10.04
CA LEU A 79 5.44 9.03 -10.81
C LEU A 79 6.71 8.97 -11.68
N ALA A 80 7.74 8.27 -11.22
CA ALA A 80 9.03 8.16 -11.90
C ALA A 80 9.09 7.05 -12.97
N THR A 81 8.09 6.16 -13.01
CA THR A 81 8.02 5.04 -13.96
C THR A 81 6.87 5.23 -14.95
N GLU A 82 6.86 4.39 -15.98
CA GLU A 82 5.90 4.45 -17.09
C GLU A 82 4.45 4.33 -16.58
N GLU A 83 3.55 5.05 -17.25
CA GLU A 83 2.15 5.05 -16.90
C GLU A 83 1.52 3.66 -17.11
N PRO A 84 0.53 3.27 -16.28
CA PRO A 84 -0.17 2.00 -16.46
C PRO A 84 -0.83 1.94 -17.85
N ASP A 85 -0.73 0.79 -18.50
CA ASP A 85 -1.38 0.55 -19.79
C ASP A 85 -2.91 0.68 -19.70
N ALA A 86 -3.53 1.03 -20.83
CA ALA A 86 -4.98 1.22 -20.97
C ALA A 86 -5.81 0.01 -20.50
N GLU A 87 -5.34 -1.23 -20.66
CA GLU A 87 -6.01 -2.44 -20.15
C GLU A 87 -6.06 -2.46 -18.62
N THR A 88 -4.96 -2.09 -17.96
CA THR A 88 -4.92 -1.95 -16.50
C THR A 88 -5.84 -0.84 -16.01
N GLN A 89 -5.89 0.29 -16.74
CA GLN A 89 -6.82 1.39 -16.42
C GLN A 89 -8.28 0.98 -16.59
N ALA A 90 -8.60 0.22 -17.65
CA ALA A 90 -9.94 -0.30 -17.91
C ALA A 90 -10.38 -1.31 -16.83
N MET A 91 -9.48 -2.19 -16.37
CA MET A 91 -9.76 -3.10 -15.25
C MET A 91 -10.06 -2.34 -13.95
N VAL A 92 -9.31 -1.27 -13.67
CA VAL A 92 -9.56 -0.41 -12.50
C VAL A 92 -10.90 0.31 -12.63
N ASP A 93 -11.23 0.84 -13.80
CA ASP A 93 -12.51 1.51 -14.06
C ASP A 93 -13.69 0.54 -13.94
N ALA A 94 -13.56 -0.71 -14.42
CA ALA A 94 -14.56 -1.76 -14.22
C ALA A 94 -14.73 -2.15 -12.75
N THR A 95 -13.65 -2.17 -11.97
CA THR A 95 -13.71 -2.46 -10.52
C THR A 95 -14.39 -1.31 -9.73
N ARG A 96 -14.37 -0.09 -10.28
CA ARG A 96 -15.02 1.09 -9.67
C ARG A 96 -16.49 1.21 -10.01
N ASP A 97 -16.98 0.49 -11.02
CA ASP A 97 -18.38 0.48 -11.40
C ASP A 97 -19.14 -0.58 -10.61
N PRO A 98 -19.96 -0.21 -9.61
CA PRO A 98 -20.75 -1.17 -8.85
C PRO A 98 -21.96 -1.71 -9.63
N SER A 99 -22.22 -1.21 -10.86
CA SER A 99 -23.40 -1.58 -11.67
C SER A 99 -23.25 -2.86 -12.49
N GLY A 100 -22.23 -3.69 -12.20
CA GLY A 100 -22.02 -4.98 -12.86
C GLY A 100 -23.31 -5.78 -12.95
N GLU A 101 -23.57 -6.34 -14.15
CA GLU A 101 -24.82 -7.04 -14.50
C GLU A 101 -25.40 -7.81 -13.32
N GLU A 102 -26.59 -7.41 -12.88
CA GLU A 102 -27.27 -8.07 -11.78
C GLU A 102 -27.59 -9.51 -12.21
N VAL A 103 -26.90 -10.48 -11.62
CA VAL A 103 -27.19 -11.93 -11.78
C VAL A 103 -28.66 -12.27 -11.48
N LEU A 104 -29.39 -11.37 -10.82
CA LEU A 104 -30.80 -11.47 -10.49
C LEU A 104 -31.77 -11.16 -11.65
N SER A 105 -31.33 -10.52 -12.74
CA SER A 105 -32.21 -10.24 -13.89
C SER A 105 -32.34 -11.40 -14.88
N ALA A 106 -31.49 -12.43 -14.78
CA ALA A 106 -31.49 -13.57 -15.70
C ALA A 106 -32.49 -14.69 -15.32
N THR A 107 -33.21 -14.54 -14.21
CA THR A 107 -34.22 -15.51 -13.75
C THR A 107 -35.54 -14.79 -13.49
N HIS A 108 -36.21 -14.38 -14.57
CA HIS A 108 -37.63 -14.05 -14.54
C HIS A 108 -38.32 -14.49 -15.82
#